data_AF-A0A8R2A765-F1
#
_entry.id   AF-A0A8R2A765-F1
#
_cell.length_a   1.000
_cell.length_b   1.000
_cell.length_c   1.000
_cell.angle_alpha   90.00
_cell.angle_beta   90.00
_cell.angle_gamma   90.00
#
_symmetry.space_group_name_H-M   'P 1'
#
loop_
_entity.id
_entity.type
_entity.pdbx_description
1 polymer ?
#
loop_
_entity_poly.entity_id
_entity_poly.type
_entity_poly.pdbx_seq_one_letter_code
_entity_poly.pdbx_strand_id
1 'polypeptide(L)'
;MQSFKLEKCLLTVITLATIVVTTCDYATCLESSRRIKEYGYPLMTYQVWTADKYQLGIERIPYSKLRSNASTGKPVLLLHGLYLSSAIFTINNSSLSKSKTLQTTKTNL
;
A
#
# COMPACT_ATOMS: atom_id res chain seq x y z
N MET A 1 32.68 -40.86 -2.69
CA MET A 1 32.52 -39.73 -3.63
C MET A 1 31.11 -39.10 -3.64
N GLN A 2 30.30 -39.24 -2.57
CA GLN A 2 28.92 -38.71 -2.52
C GLN A 2 28.78 -37.43 -1.66
N SER A 3 29.55 -37.27 -0.57
CA SER A 3 29.45 -36.12 0.35
C SER A 3 29.60 -34.76 -0.35
N PHE A 4 30.63 -34.60 -1.19
CA PHE A 4 30.89 -33.39 -2.00
C PHE A 4 29.73 -32.97 -2.93
N LYS A 5 28.77 -33.86 -3.21
CA LYS A 5 27.58 -33.55 -4.02
C LYS A 5 26.49 -32.86 -3.19
N LEU A 6 26.41 -33.19 -1.90
CA LEU A 6 25.38 -32.67 -0.98
C LEU A 6 25.70 -31.24 -0.52
N GLU A 7 26.94 -30.95 -0.13
CA GLU A 7 27.36 -29.61 0.30
C GLU A 7 27.23 -28.57 -0.81
N LYS A 8 27.63 -28.94 -2.05
CA LYS A 8 27.46 -28.07 -3.22
C LYS A 8 25.98 -27.83 -3.53
N CYS A 9 25.14 -28.86 -3.42
CA CYS A 9 23.69 -28.72 -3.60
C CYS A 9 23.09 -27.78 -2.54
N LEU A 10 23.45 -27.96 -1.27
CA LEU A 10 23.01 -27.10 -0.17
C LEU A 10 23.42 -25.64 -0.39
N LEU A 11 24.67 -25.38 -0.79
CA LEU A 11 25.14 -24.03 -1.09
C LEU A 11 24.41 -23.41 -2.30
N THR A 12 24.11 -24.20 -3.35
CA THR A 12 23.27 -23.72 -4.46
C THR A 12 21.82 -23.44 -4.05
N VAL A 13 21.25 -24.23 -3.15
CA VAL A 13 19.89 -23.97 -2.62
C VAL A 13 19.87 -22.72 -1.75
N ILE A 14 20.89 -22.50 -0.92
CA ILE A 14 21.02 -21.29 -0.09
C ILE A 14 21.18 -20.04 -0.98
N THR A 15 22.06 -20.09 -2.00
CA THR A 15 22.26 -18.94 -2.90
C THR A 15 21.01 -18.64 -3.74
N LEU A 16 20.33 -19.66 -4.26
CA LEU A 16 19.03 -19.48 -4.95
C LEU A 16 17.95 -18.93 -4.00
N ALA A 17 17.87 -19.40 -2.76
CA ALA A 17 16.94 -18.87 -1.77
C ALA A 17 17.24 -17.41 -1.43
N THR A 18 18.52 -17.02 -1.26
CA THR A 18 18.87 -15.60 -1.04
C THR A 18 18.55 -14.73 -2.25
N ILE A 19 18.74 -15.21 -3.49
CA ILE A 19 18.36 -14.49 -4.70
C ILE A 19 16.83 -14.33 -4.78
N VAL A 20 16.05 -15.37 -4.46
CA VAL A 20 14.58 -15.28 -4.41
C VAL A 20 14.10 -14.30 -3.33
N VAL A 21 14.81 -14.19 -2.20
CA VAL A 21 14.50 -13.23 -1.14
C VAL A 21 14.94 -11.79 -1.48
N THR A 22 16.01 -11.58 -2.25
CA THR A 22 16.40 -10.23 -2.70
C THR A 22 15.67 -9.77 -3.96
N THR A 23 15.16 -10.71 -4.76
CA THR A 23 14.25 -10.45 -5.89
C THR A 23 12.77 -10.60 -5.54
N CYS A 24 12.42 -10.80 -4.25
CA CYS A 24 11.07 -10.50 -3.77
C CYS A 24 10.95 -8.97 -3.68
N ASP A 25 10.78 -8.40 -4.86
CA ASP A 25 11.13 -7.01 -5.11
C ASP A 25 10.14 -6.07 -4.39
N TYR A 26 10.73 -5.16 -3.63
CA TYR A 26 10.11 -3.95 -3.09
C TYR A 26 9.32 -3.17 -4.15
N ALA A 27 9.58 -3.39 -5.44
CA ALA A 27 8.78 -2.94 -6.58
C ALA A 27 7.26 -3.25 -6.50
N THR A 28 6.79 -4.18 -5.65
CA THR A 28 5.34 -4.34 -5.39
C THR A 28 4.73 -3.25 -4.48
N CYS A 29 5.57 -2.44 -3.82
CA CYS A 29 5.14 -1.24 -3.10
C CYS A 29 4.84 -0.06 -4.05
N LEU A 30 5.18 -0.14 -5.34
CA LEU A 30 4.68 0.81 -6.34
C LEU A 30 3.15 0.66 -6.47
N GLU A 31 2.35 1.70 -6.36
CA GLU A 31 2.56 3.01 -5.70
C GLU A 31 1.12 3.43 -5.38
N SER A 32 0.80 3.86 -4.15
CA SER A 32 -0.58 4.21 -3.78
C SER A 32 -1.16 5.23 -4.76
N SER A 33 -0.37 6.24 -5.11
CA SER A 33 -0.60 7.24 -6.15
C SER A 33 -1.04 6.66 -7.49
N ARG A 34 -0.43 5.54 -7.92
CA ARG A 34 -0.81 4.85 -9.16
C ARG A 34 -2.18 4.20 -9.02
N ARG A 35 -2.44 3.47 -7.92
CA ARG A 35 -3.75 2.83 -7.68
C ARG A 35 -4.89 3.84 -7.54
N ILE A 36 -4.63 4.96 -6.86
CA ILE A 36 -5.58 6.09 -6.74
C ILE A 36 -5.99 6.60 -8.13
N LYS A 37 -5.02 6.84 -9.02
CA LYS A 37 -5.27 7.26 -10.41
C LYS A 37 -5.97 6.18 -11.24
N GLU A 38 -5.53 4.92 -11.18
CA GLU A 38 -6.14 3.78 -11.89
C GLU A 38 -7.61 3.59 -11.50
N TYR A 39 -7.98 3.85 -10.24
CA TYR A 39 -9.38 3.81 -9.80
C TYR A 39 -10.18 5.09 -10.09
N GLY A 40 -9.59 6.07 -10.77
CA GLY A 40 -10.25 7.30 -11.23
C GLY A 40 -10.39 8.40 -10.16
N TYR A 41 -9.64 8.33 -9.06
CA TYR A 41 -9.67 9.37 -8.03
C TYR A 41 -8.66 10.50 -8.31
N PRO A 42 -8.99 11.76 -7.95
CA PRO A 42 -8.01 12.83 -7.96
C PRO A 42 -6.90 12.56 -6.94
N LEU A 43 -5.67 12.91 -7.28
CA LEU A 43 -4.49 12.77 -6.43
C LEU A 43 -3.76 14.11 -6.29
N MET A 44 -3.42 14.47 -5.06
CA MET A 44 -2.43 15.49 -4.74
C MET A 44 -1.32 14.83 -3.91
N THR A 45 -0.07 15.19 -4.19
CA THR A 45 1.10 14.72 -3.42
C THR A 45 1.81 15.91 -2.78
N TYR A 46 2.30 15.73 -1.55
CA TYR A 46 3.00 16.73 -0.77
C TYR A 46 4.29 16.14 -0.22
N GLN A 47 5.29 17.00 -0.04
CA GLN A 47 6.54 16.67 0.64
C GLN A 47 6.63 17.57 1.87
N VAL A 48 6.73 16.97 3.05
CA VAL A 48 6.71 17.69 4.34
C VAL A 48 7.99 17.38 5.10
N TRP A 49 8.69 18.42 5.53
CA TRP A 49 9.85 18.30 6.40
C TRP A 49 9.42 18.32 7.86
N THR A 50 9.89 17.35 8.65
CA THR A 50 9.73 17.35 10.10
C THR A 50 10.83 18.18 10.77
N ALA A 51 10.63 18.56 12.03
CA ALA A 51 11.61 19.36 12.79
C ALA A 51 12.96 18.64 12.99
N ASP A 52 12.94 17.31 13.06
CA ASP A 52 14.09 16.40 13.10
C ASP A 52 14.63 16.01 11.71
N LYS A 53 14.21 16.73 10.65
CA LYS A 53 14.76 16.69 9.28
C LYS A 53 14.45 15.43 8.47
N TYR A 54 13.40 14.68 8.80
CA TYR A 54 12.86 13.66 7.88
C TYR A 54 11.99 14.32 6.82
N GLN A 55 12.04 13.79 5.59
CA GLN A 55 11.22 14.21 4.46
C GLN A 55 10.11 13.18 4.25
N LEU A 56 8.86 13.57 4.53
CA LEU A 56 7.69 12.70 4.44
C LEU A 56 6.93 12.95 3.15
N GLY A 57 6.67 11.88 2.39
CA GLY A 57 5.72 11.90 1.28
C GLY A 57 4.29 11.69 1.78
N ILE A 58 3.36 12.58 1.41
CA ILE A 58 1.94 12.51 1.80
C ILE A 58 1.07 12.54 0.55
N GLU A 59 0.12 11.60 0.48
CA GLU A 59 -0.84 11.46 -0.62
C GLU A 59 -2.23 11.88 -0.14
N ARG A 60 -2.94 12.72 -0.92
CA ARG A 60 -4.27 13.23 -0.59
C ARG A 60 -5.24 13.01 -1.75
N ILE A 61 -6.42 12.52 -1.43
CA ILE A 61 -7.57 12.45 -2.33
C ILE A 61 -8.53 13.59 -1.92
N PRO A 62 -8.62 14.69 -2.69
CA PRO A 62 -9.39 15.88 -2.28
C PRO A 62 -10.91 15.68 -2.30
N TYR A 63 -11.44 14.82 -3.19
CA TYR A 63 -12.86 14.52 -3.34
C TYR A 63 -13.09 13.16 -4.01
N SER A 64 -14.33 12.65 -3.94
CA SER A 64 -14.72 11.39 -4.57
C SER A 64 -14.79 11.53 -6.09
N LYS A 65 -14.36 10.49 -6.82
CA LYS A 65 -14.49 10.37 -8.28
C LYS A 65 -15.92 10.54 -8.82
N LEU A 66 -16.94 10.30 -7.98
CA LEU A 66 -18.35 10.46 -8.34
C LEU A 66 -18.87 11.91 -8.24
N ARG A 67 -18.08 12.82 -7.65
CA ARG A 67 -18.51 14.21 -7.41
C ARG A 67 -17.32 15.16 -7.61
N SER A 68 -16.94 15.35 -8.87
CA SER A 68 -15.85 16.23 -9.31
C SER A 68 -15.96 17.67 -8.79
N ASN A 69 -17.19 18.17 -8.63
CA ASN A 69 -17.50 19.53 -8.17
C ASN A 69 -17.84 19.56 -6.66
N ALA A 70 -17.38 18.59 -5.87
CA ALA A 70 -17.57 18.62 -4.42
C ALA A 70 -16.68 19.68 -3.76
N SER A 71 -17.23 20.46 -2.83
CA SER A 71 -16.43 21.19 -1.86
C SER A 71 -15.56 20.20 -1.06
N THR A 72 -14.35 20.63 -0.68
CA THR A 72 -13.47 19.82 0.17
C THR A 72 -14.22 19.44 1.46
N GLY A 73 -14.40 18.14 1.68
CA GLY A 73 -15.04 17.60 2.87
C GLY A 73 -14.17 17.71 4.12
N LYS A 74 -14.68 17.23 5.26
CA LYS A 74 -13.90 17.12 6.50
C LYS A 74 -12.64 16.26 6.24
N PRO A 75 -11.43 16.73 6.58
CA PRO A 75 -10.21 15.96 6.36
C PRO A 75 -10.17 14.72 7.27
N VAL A 76 -9.62 13.63 6.74
CA VAL A 76 -9.35 12.39 7.48
C VAL A 76 -7.90 12.01 7.20
N LEU A 77 -7.12 11.78 8.26
CA LEU A 77 -5.75 11.27 8.17
C LEU A 77 -5.78 9.75 8.38
N LEU A 78 -5.19 9.00 7.45
CA LEU A 78 -5.00 7.56 7.54
C LEU A 78 -3.51 7.29 7.73
N LEU A 79 -3.14 6.68 8.86
CA LEU A 79 -1.77 6.29 9.17
C LEU A 79 -1.68 4.76 9.19
N HIS A 80 -0.66 4.21 8.54
CA HIS A 80 -0.43 2.78 8.47
C HIS A 80 0.26 2.25 9.74
N GLY A 81 0.24 0.92 9.90
CA GLY A 81 0.94 0.24 11.00
C GLY A 81 2.44 0.08 10.79
N LEU A 82 3.08 -0.64 11.72
CA LEU A 82 4.48 -1.03 11.63
C LEU A 82 4.74 -1.89 10.38
N TYR A 83 5.88 -1.67 9.69
CA TYR A 83 6.27 -2.35 8.45
C TYR A 83 5.25 -2.24 7.27
N LEU A 84 4.45 -1.17 7.24
CA LEU A 84 3.49 -0.89 6.16
C LEU A 84 3.75 0.49 5.52
N SER A 85 2.98 0.83 4.49
CA SER A 85 2.95 2.14 3.83
C SER A 85 1.50 2.57 3.56
N SER A 86 1.28 3.77 3.01
CA SER A 86 -0.05 4.27 2.60
C SER A 86 -0.75 3.37 1.56
N ALA A 87 0.00 2.53 0.85
CA ALA A 87 -0.52 1.57 -0.12
C ALA A 87 -1.64 0.68 0.47
N ILE A 88 -1.58 0.32 1.76
CA ILE A 88 -2.56 -0.55 2.44
C ILE A 88 -4.01 -0.07 2.29
N PHE A 89 -4.23 1.25 2.24
CA PHE A 89 -5.56 1.84 2.07
C PHE A 89 -6.04 1.85 0.61
N THR A 90 -5.13 1.57 -0.33
CA THR A 90 -5.33 1.69 -1.78
C THR A 90 -5.29 0.38 -2.57
N ILE A 91 -5.01 -0.75 -1.91
CA ILE A 91 -4.97 -2.09 -2.55
C ILE A 91 -6.31 -2.49 -3.22
N ASN A 92 -7.44 -1.98 -2.71
CA ASN A 92 -8.78 -2.42 -3.12
C ASN A 92 -9.61 -1.32 -3.79
N ASN A 93 -10.20 -1.65 -4.95
CA ASN A 93 -11.06 -0.79 -5.77
C ASN A 93 -12.32 -0.27 -5.05
N SER A 94 -12.92 -1.09 -4.19
CA SER A 94 -14.35 -1.02 -3.86
C SER A 94 -14.82 0.36 -3.33
N SER A 95 -14.00 1.06 -2.53
CA SER A 95 -14.14 2.52 -2.30
C SER A 95 -12.88 3.23 -1.75
N LEU A 96 -11.67 2.64 -1.78
CA LEU A 96 -10.46 3.20 -1.14
C LEU A 96 -10.62 3.59 0.36
N SER A 97 -10.93 2.71 1.30
CA SER A 97 -11.28 1.28 1.27
C SER A 97 -12.19 1.00 2.48
N LYS A 98 -12.98 -0.08 2.48
CA LYS A 98 -14.02 -0.26 3.51
C LYS A 98 -13.48 -0.71 4.87
N SER A 99 -13.70 0.11 5.90
CA SER A 99 -13.89 -0.37 7.28
C SER A 99 -15.02 0.36 8.00
N LYS A 100 -16.23 -0.18 7.83
CA LYS A 100 -17.18 -0.40 8.92
C LYS A 100 -18.29 -1.31 8.43
N THR A 101 -18.06 -2.62 8.53
CA THR A 101 -19.15 -3.62 8.54
C THR A 101 -19.81 -3.53 9.92
N LEU A 102 -20.54 -2.44 10.16
CA LEU A 102 -21.52 -2.42 11.23
C LEU A 102 -22.75 -3.15 10.70
N GLN A 103 -23.11 -4.22 11.39
CA GLN A 103 -24.27 -5.05 11.09
C GLN A 103 -25.55 -4.21 11.26
N THR A 104 -26.07 -3.62 10.18
CA THR A 104 -27.48 -3.26 10.11
C THR A 104 -28.28 -4.51 9.76
N THR A 105 -28.35 -5.41 10.74
CA THR A 105 -29.25 -6.56 10.75
C THR A 105 -30.68 -6.05 10.60
N LYS A 106 -31.40 -6.59 9.61
CA LYS A 106 -32.87 -6.64 9.46
C LYS A 106 -33.71 -5.54 10.16
N THR A 107 -34.41 -4.76 9.33
CA THR A 107 -35.88 -4.66 9.44
C THR A 107 -36.46 -4.35 8.06
N ASN A 108 -37.19 -5.31 7.48
CA ASN A 108 -38.23 -4.98 6.51
C ASN A 108 -39.44 -4.48 7.30
N LEU A 109 -40.09 -3.44 6.78
CA LEU A 109 -41.46 -3.05 7.10
C LEU A 109 -42.01 -2.33 5.87
#